data_AF-A0A3A8JHW1-F1
#
_entry.id   AF-A0A3A8JHW1-F1
#
_cell.length_a   1.000
_cell.length_b   1.000
_cell.length_c   1.000
_cell.angle_alpha   90.00
_cell.angle_beta   90.00
_cell.angle_gamma   90.00
#
_symmetry.space_group_name_H-M   'P 1'
#
loop_
_entity.id
_entity.type
_entity.pdbx_description
1 polymer ?
#
loop_
_entity_poly.entity_id
_entity_poly.type
_entity_poly.pdbx_seq_one_letter_code
_entity_poly.pdbx_strand_id
1 'polypeptide(L)' 'MTRRQRAPRLDWAGLLQCTFKQDVLLRGRCGGRRRLLAYLAHSPAVRHVLEHLKRPLDGPPLA' A
#
# COMPACT_ATOMS: atom_id res chain seq x y z
N MET A 1 26.47 -16.91 -13.09
CA MET A 1 25.14 -16.95 -12.44
C MET A 1 24.50 -15.58 -12.55
N THR A 2 23.76 -15.31 -13.63
CA THR A 2 23.11 -14.01 -13.85
C THR A 2 21.93 -13.88 -12.89
N ARG A 3 22.05 -13.01 -11.89
CA ARG A 3 20.95 -12.63 -10.99
C ARG A 3 19.82 -12.11 -11.86
N ARG A 4 18.72 -12.85 -12.00
CA ARG A 4 17.48 -12.34 -12.60
C ARG A 4 17.16 -11.01 -11.92
N GLN A 5 17.37 -9.90 -12.63
CA GLN A 5 16.98 -8.58 -12.18
C GLN A 5 15.46 -8.64 -12.05
N ARG A 6 14.95 -8.70 -10.82
CA ARG A 6 13.52 -8.55 -10.56
C ARG A 6 13.11 -7.25 -11.24
N ALA A 7 12.08 -7.30 -12.09
CA ALA A 7 11.45 -6.10 -12.62
C ALA A 7 11.29 -5.10 -11.46
N PRO A 8 11.61 -3.81 -11.67
CA PRO A 8 11.47 -2.81 -10.62
C PRO A 8 10.08 -2.97 -10.01
N ARG A 9 10.00 -3.07 -8.67
CA ARG A 9 8.69 -3.04 -8.00
C ARG A 9 8.02 -1.76 -8.47
N LEU A 10 6.89 -1.91 -9.17
CA LEU A 10 6.15 -0.78 -9.72
C LEU A 10 5.87 0.23 -8.59
N ASP A 11 6.31 1.47 -8.77
CA ASP A 11 6.04 2.54 -7.79
C ASP A 11 4.58 2.97 -7.93
N TRP A 12 3.72 2.26 -7.20
CA TRP A 12 2.29 2.56 -7.14
C TRP A 12 2.01 4.00 -6.70
N ALA A 13 2.82 4.58 -5.81
CA ALA A 13 2.61 5.96 -5.37
C ALA A 13 2.90 6.95 -6.49
N GLY A 14 3.99 6.74 -7.24
CA GLY A 14 4.31 7.52 -8.43
C GLY A 14 3.21 7.45 -9.50
N LEU A 15 2.68 6.26 -9.78
CA LEU A 15 1.60 6.08 -10.75
C LEU A 15 0.31 6.81 -10.35
N LEU A 16 -0.10 6.69 -9.09
CA LEU A 16 -1.28 7.37 -8.57
C LEU A 16 -1.09 8.89 -8.59
N GLN A 17 0.12 9.38 -8.32
CA GLN A 17 0.44 10.80 -8.44
C GLN A 17 0.37 11.29 -9.89
N CYS A 18 0.86 10.51 -10.86
CA CYS A 18 0.78 10.89 -12.27
C CYS A 18 -0.67 10.93 -12.79
N THR A 19 -1.47 9.93 -12.42
CA THR A 19 -2.82 9.73 -12.97
C THR A 19 -3.88 10.53 -12.23
N PHE A 20 -3.84 10.50 -10.89
CA PHE A 20 -4.88 11.06 -10.02
C PHE A 20 -4.39 12.27 -9.20
N LYS A 21 -3.14 12.70 -9.37
CA LYS A 21 -2.50 13.76 -8.56
C LYS A 21 -2.51 13.46 -7.06
N GLN A 22 -2.53 12.17 -6.68
CA GLN A 22 -2.59 11.72 -5.29
C GLN A 22 -1.34 10.92 -4.89
N ASP A 23 -0.54 11.45 -3.97
CA ASP A 23 0.56 10.70 -3.33
C ASP A 23 0.07 10.10 -2.01
N VAL A 24 -0.23 8.80 -2.06
CA VAL A 24 -0.69 8.02 -0.91
C VAL A 24 0.36 7.87 0.20
N LEU A 25 1.63 8.19 -0.04
CA LEU A 25 2.69 8.16 0.96
C LEU A 25 2.98 9.53 1.58
N LEU A 26 2.50 10.64 1.01
CA LEU A 26 2.59 11.95 1.67
C LEU A 26 1.71 11.98 2.94
N ARG A 27 2.26 12.51 4.02
CA ARG A 27 1.55 12.62 5.30
C ARG A 27 1.01 14.05 5.48
N GLY A 28 -0.30 14.21 5.33
CA GLY A 28 -0.96 15.54 5.37
C GLY A 28 -0.96 16.29 6.71
N ARG A 29 -0.46 15.70 7.81
CA ARG A 29 -0.46 16.32 9.15
C ARG A 29 0.92 16.58 9.77
N CYS A 30 2.00 15.99 9.26
CA CYS A 30 3.30 16.03 9.95
C CYS A 30 4.50 16.17 8.99
N GLY A 31 4.28 16.51 7.71
CA GLY A 31 5.34 16.81 6.73
C GLY A 31 6.20 15.64 6.25
N GLY A 32 6.24 14.51 6.94
CA GLY A 32 7.05 13.35 6.54
C GLY A 32 6.44 12.47 5.44
N ARG A 33 7.27 11.72 4.72
CA ARG A 33 6.83 10.68 3.76
C ARG A 33 6.74 9.31 4.46
N ARG A 34 5.63 8.60 4.30
CA ARG A 34 5.46 7.21 4.77
C ARG A 34 6.33 6.26 3.93
N ARG A 35 6.80 5.18 4.55
CA ARG A 35 7.51 4.09 3.87
C ARG A 35 6.62 2.86 3.80
N LEU A 36 6.48 2.26 2.62
CA LEU A 36 5.77 0.99 2.45
C LEU A 36 6.62 -0.14 3.05
N LEU A 37 6.11 -0.79 4.10
CA LEU A 37 6.83 -1.86 4.80
C LEU A 37 6.57 -3.23 4.18
N ALA A 38 5.33 -3.51 3.80
CA ALA A 38 4.92 -4.79 3.20
C ALA A 38 3.68 -4.62 2.31
N TYR A 39 3.51 -5.53 1.35
CA TYR A 39 2.27 -5.71 0.59
C TYR A 39 1.66 -7.07 0.98
N LEU A 40 0.45 -7.06 1.52
CA LEU A 40 -0.25 -8.25 2.00
C LEU A 40 -1.33 -8.63 0.99
N ALA A 41 -1.07 -9.67 0.18
CA ALA A 41 -2.03 -10.20 -0.79
C ALA A 41 -2.80 -11.42 -0.27
N HIS A 42 -2.31 -12.06 0.81
CA HIS A 42 -2.90 -13.28 1.35
C HIS A 42 -3.94 -12.95 2.43
N SER A 43 -5.18 -13.41 2.21
CA SER A 43 -6.35 -13.06 3.03
C SER A 43 -6.18 -13.29 4.55
N PRO A 44 -5.60 -14.41 5.05
CA PRO A 44 -5.42 -14.62 6.48
C PRO A 44 -4.53 -13.55 7.16
N ALA A 45 -3.44 -13.16 6.50
CA ALA A 45 -2.53 -12.15 7.04
C ALA A 45 -3.18 -10.75 7.08
N VAL A 46 -3.96 -10.42 6.05
CA VAL A 46 -4.74 -9.17 6.00
C VAL A 46 -5.73 -9.14 7.17
N ARG A 47 -6.48 -10.24 7.37
CA ARG A 47 -7.46 -10.35 8.45
C ARG A 47 -6.84 -10.16 9.83
N HIS A 48 -5.77 -10.89 10.14
CA HIS A 48 -5.08 -10.79 11.44
C HIS A 48 -4.63 -9.34 11.73
N VAL A 49 -4.08 -8.65 10.73
CA VAL A 49 -3.65 -7.25 10.89
C VAL A 49 -4.84 -6.33 11.13
N LEU A 50 -5.93 -6.48 10.37
CA LEU A 50 -7.12 -5.64 10.53
C LEU A 50 -7.80 -5.85 11.89
N GLU A 51 -7.93 -7.09 12.36
CA GLU A 51 -8.47 -7.42 13.69
C GLU A 51 -7.61 -6.79 14.80
N HIS A 52 -6.27 -6.94 14.71
CA HIS A 52 -5.35 -6.34 15.66
C HIS A 52 -5.46 -4.81 15.72
N LEU A 53 -5.67 -4.17 14.57
CA LEU A 53 -5.83 -2.72 14.45
C LEU A 53 -7.26 -2.23 14.74
N LYS A 54 -8.20 -3.13 15.08
CA LYS A 54 -9.63 -2.84 15.29
C LYS A 54 -10.26 -2.11 14.10
N ARG A 55 -9.92 -2.55 12.88
CA ARG A 55 -10.47 -2.02 11.62
C ARG A 55 -11.57 -2.93 11.08
N PRO A 56 -12.52 -2.40 10.30
CA PRO A 56 -13.49 -3.22 9.59
C PRO A 56 -12.79 -4.26 8.71
N LEU A 57 -13.31 -5.49 8.71
CA LEU A 57 -12.86 -6.57 7.84
C LEU A 57 -13.50 -6.50 6.45
N ASP A 58 -14.71 -5.95 6.40
CA ASP A 58 -15.43 -5.74 5.16
C ASP A 58 -14.86 -4.55 4.40
N GLY A 59 -14.72 -4.71 3.09
CA GLY A 59 -14.35 -3.62 2.21
C GLY A 59 -15.40 -2.50 2.22
N PRO A 60 -15.06 -1.30 1.71
CA PRO A 60 -16.06 -0.25 1.51
C PRO A 60 -17.20 -0.77 0.61
N PRO A 61 -18.44 -0.30 0.82
CA PRO A 61 -19.55 -0.66 -0.06
C PRO A 61 -19.24 -0.24 -1.50
N LEU A 62 -19.62 -1.08 -2.46
CA LEU A 62 -19.55 -0.73 -3.86
C LEU A 62 -20.58 0.37 -4.14
N ALA A 63 -20.13 1.41 -4.85
CA ALA A 63 -20.94 2.57 -5.22
C ALA A 63 -21.82 2.29 -6.44
#